data_AF-A0A1X7ANP9-F1
#
_entry.id   AF-A0A1X7ANP9-F1
#
_cell.length_a   1.000
_cell.length_b   1.000
_cell.length_c   1.000
_cell.angle_alpha   90.00
_cell.angle_beta   90.00
_cell.angle_gamma   90.00
#
_symmetry.space_group_name_H-M   'P 1'
#
loop_
_entity.id
_entity.type
_entity.pdbx_description
1 polymer ?
#
loop_
_entity_poly.entity_id
_entity_poly.type
_entity_poly.pdbx_seq_one_letter_code
_entity_poly.pdbx_strand_id
1 'polypeptide(L)'
;MSMTQAKSARHIEPLLWSLFGAGGMAIAFLMPAVILIVGLLVPMGILPAEVLSYERLSAFFLESWFGRLCAFVIIVPALWGSIHRVYHGMHDLQIHAGTGIKVFCYGSVLVLTIATVALVL
;
A
#
# COMPACT_ATOMS: atom_id res chain seq x y z
N MET A 1 -44.12 -2.08 -19.58
CA MET A 1 -42.79 -2.43 -20.14
C MET A 1 -41.91 -2.84 -18.96
N SER A 2 -41.84 -4.15 -18.69
CA SER A 2 -41.10 -4.70 -17.55
C SER A 2 -39.61 -4.67 -17.89
N MET A 3 -38.83 -3.82 -17.21
CA MET A 3 -37.38 -3.90 -17.25
C MET A 3 -36.99 -5.17 -16.49
N THR A 4 -36.64 -6.22 -17.23
CA THR A 4 -35.90 -7.36 -16.70
C THR A 4 -34.62 -6.83 -16.06
N GLN A 5 -34.60 -6.76 -14.73
CA GLN A 5 -33.39 -6.56 -13.95
C GLN A 5 -32.48 -7.76 -14.22
N ALA A 6 -31.55 -7.59 -15.15
CA ALA A 6 -30.46 -8.54 -15.33
C ALA A 6 -29.72 -8.65 -13.98
N LYS A 7 -29.45 -9.88 -13.55
CA LYS A 7 -28.69 -10.17 -12.33
C LYS A 7 -27.38 -9.38 -12.36
N SER A 8 -27.31 -8.31 -11.57
CA SER A 8 -26.12 -7.49 -11.40
C SER A 8 -24.94 -8.40 -11.04
N ALA A 9 -23.95 -8.49 -11.93
CA ALA A 9 -22.72 -9.19 -11.63
C ALA A 9 -22.09 -8.51 -10.40
N ARG A 10 -21.65 -9.29 -9.40
CA ARG A 10 -21.04 -8.72 -8.19
C ARG A 10 -19.82 -7.89 -8.59
N HIS A 11 -19.91 -6.59 -8.38
CA HIS A 11 -18.83 -5.66 -8.65
C HIS A 11 -17.76 -5.81 -7.56
N ILE A 12 -16.49 -5.91 -7.95
CA ILE A 12 -15.36 -6.08 -7.01
C ILE A 12 -14.96 -4.77 -6.31
N GLU A 13 -15.52 -3.64 -6.72
CA GLU A 13 -15.14 -2.33 -6.21
C GLU A 13 -15.34 -2.14 -4.70
N PRO A 14 -16.39 -2.66 -4.02
CA PRO A 14 -16.48 -2.57 -2.57
C PRO A 14 -15.29 -3.20 -1.85
N LEU A 15 -14.74 -4.30 -2.39
CA LEU A 15 -13.52 -4.92 -1.86
C LEU A 15 -12.31 -3.99 -2.06
N LEU A 16 -12.09 -3.50 -3.28
CA LEU A 16 -10.98 -2.58 -3.58
C LEU A 16 -11.05 -1.29 -2.75
N TRP A 17 -12.26 -0.78 -2.52
CA TRP A 17 -12.49 0.39 -1.69
C TRP A 17 -12.21 0.13 -0.21
N SER A 18 -12.52 -1.07 0.29
CA SER A 18 -12.16 -1.45 1.68
C SER A 18 -10.65 -1.51 1.89
N LEU A 19 -9.90 -2.08 0.93
CA LEU A 19 -8.42 -2.10 0.95
C LEU A 19 -7.84 -0.69 0.84
N PHE A 20 -8.43 0.16 -0.01
CA PHE A 20 -8.11 1.57 -0.08
C PHE A 20 -8.33 2.29 1.26
N GLY A 21 -9.47 2.07 1.91
CA GLY A 21 -9.81 2.67 3.21
C GLY A 21 -8.82 2.29 4.30
N ALA A 22 -8.47 1.00 4.40
CA ALA A 22 -7.43 0.52 5.31
C ALA A 22 -6.06 1.15 5.00
N GLY A 23 -5.70 1.24 3.72
CA GLY A 23 -4.48 1.88 3.26
C GLY A 23 -4.41 3.36 3.57
N GLY A 24 -5.49 4.10 3.34
CA GLY A 24 -5.59 5.52 3.66
C GLY A 24 -5.41 5.79 5.15
N MET A 25 -5.99 4.94 5.99
CA MET A 25 -5.83 5.04 7.45
C MET A 25 -4.39 4.76 7.89
N ALA A 26 -3.77 3.69 7.37
CA ALA A 26 -2.39 3.36 7.67
C ALA A 26 -1.43 4.49 7.24
N ILE A 27 -1.62 5.05 6.04
CA ILE A 27 -0.84 6.20 5.57
C ILE A 27 -1.00 7.39 6.51
N ALA A 28 -2.23 7.74 6.89
CA ALA A 28 -2.50 8.92 7.71
C ALA A 28 -1.80 8.86 9.09
N PHE A 29 -1.74 7.67 9.71
CA PHE A 29 -1.13 7.50 11.02
C PHE A 29 0.38 7.21 10.97
N LEU A 30 0.84 6.40 10.02
CA LEU A 30 2.20 5.85 10.04
C LEU A 30 3.17 6.65 9.17
N MET A 31 2.71 7.18 8.02
CA MET A 31 3.62 7.83 7.08
C MET A 31 4.24 9.13 7.58
N PRO A 32 3.59 9.97 8.40
CA PRO A 32 4.24 11.14 8.97
C PRO A 32 5.52 10.80 9.74
N ALA A 33 5.49 9.73 10.56
CA ALA A 33 6.65 9.31 11.34
C ALA A 33 7.76 8.73 10.45
N VAL A 34 7.40 7.90 9.47
CA VAL A 34 8.37 7.32 8.52
C VAL A 34 9.03 8.41 7.68
N ILE A 35 8.26 9.35 7.12
CA ILE A 35 8.78 10.48 6.35
C ILE A 35 9.68 11.36 7.22
N LEU A 36 9.26 11.65 8.45
CA LEU A 36 10.04 12.45 9.37
C LEU A 36 11.40 11.80 9.67
N ILE A 37 11.42 10.51 10.06
CA ILE A 37 12.66 9.84 10.47
C ILE A 37 13.54 9.53 9.25
N VAL A 38 12.99 8.82 8.26
CA VAL A 38 13.73 8.28 7.11
C VAL A 38 14.00 9.35 6.06
N GLY A 39 13.03 10.24 5.82
CA GLY A 39 13.12 11.27 4.77
C GLY A 39 13.75 12.58 5.21
N LEU A 40 13.71 12.93 6.51
CA LEU A 40 14.16 14.24 7.00
C LEU A 40 15.25 14.13 8.08
N LEU A 41 14.93 13.60 9.26
CA LEU A 41 15.81 13.70 10.44
C LEU A 41 17.17 13.02 10.25
N VAL A 42 17.20 11.81 9.69
CA VAL A 42 18.45 11.10 9.43
C VAL A 42 19.22 11.72 8.25
N PRO A 43 18.61 11.98 7.08
CA PRO A 43 19.31 12.64 5.96
C PRO A 43 19.86 14.04 6.30
N MET A 44 19.20 14.78 7.19
CA MET A 44 19.66 16.10 7.65
C MET A 44 20.71 16.03 8.77
N GLY A 45 21.08 14.84 9.25
CA GLY A 45 22.04 14.66 10.33
C GLY A 45 21.53 15.09 11.71
N ILE A 46 20.21 15.32 11.86
CA ILE A 46 19.57 15.61 13.16
C ILE A 46 19.56 14.33 14.01
N LEU A 47 19.35 13.18 13.38
CA LEU A 47 19.52 11.87 13.99
C LEU A 47 20.78 11.17 13.45
N PRO A 48 21.46 10.36 14.28
CA PRO A 48 22.60 9.57 13.85
C PRO A 48 22.25 8.63 12.70
N ALA A 49 23.15 8.46 11.73
CA ALA A 49 22.95 7.55 10.60
C ALA A 49 22.76 6.09 11.08
N GLU A 50 23.35 5.75 12.22
CA GLU A 50 23.23 4.46 12.89
C GLU A 50 21.78 4.12 13.27
N VAL A 51 20.88 5.10 13.36
CA VAL A 51 19.44 4.84 13.58
C VAL A 51 18.85 3.99 12.45
N LEU A 52 19.35 4.15 11.22
CA LEU A 52 18.95 3.38 10.05
C LEU A 52 20.05 2.40 9.59
N SER A 53 20.93 1.97 10.51
CA SER A 53 21.95 0.98 10.18
C SER A 53 21.29 -0.34 9.75
N TYR A 54 21.96 -1.05 8.84
CA TYR A 54 21.47 -2.33 8.36
C TYR A 54 21.26 -3.32 9.51
N GLU A 55 22.18 -3.39 10.46
CA GLU A 55 22.15 -4.29 11.61
C GLU A 55 20.92 -4.03 12.48
N ARG A 56 20.62 -2.75 12.77
CA ARG A 56 19.45 -2.38 13.58
C ARG A 56 18.14 -2.66 12.87
N LEU A 57 18.05 -2.30 11.59
CA LEU A 57 16.84 -2.51 10.80
C LEU A 57 16.56 -4.00 10.57
N SER A 58 17.59 -4.78 10.24
CA SER A 58 17.46 -6.24 10.04
C SER A 58 17.10 -6.95 11.36
N ALA A 59 17.77 -6.62 12.46
CA ALA A 59 17.43 -7.18 13.78
C ALA A 59 15.97 -6.87 14.17
N PHE A 60 15.49 -5.65 13.92
CA PHE A 60 14.10 -5.32 14.23
C PHE A 60 13.10 -5.96 13.25
N PHE A 61 13.27 -5.76 11.94
CA PHE A 61 12.27 -6.12 10.94
C PHE A 61 12.31 -7.58 10.49
N LEU A 62 13.44 -8.28 10.63
CA LEU A 62 13.61 -9.64 10.13
C LEU A 62 13.73 -10.67 11.26
N GLU A 63 14.35 -10.32 12.39
CA GLU A 63 14.57 -11.26 13.49
C GLU A 63 13.43 -11.25 14.53
N SER A 64 12.58 -10.20 14.54
CA SER A 64 11.42 -10.12 15.42
C SER A 64 10.11 -10.32 14.67
N TRP A 65 9.29 -11.27 15.13
CA TRP A 65 7.90 -11.46 14.65
C TRP A 65 7.10 -10.16 14.64
N PHE A 66 7.23 -9.36 15.70
CA PHE A 66 6.52 -8.08 15.81
C PHE A 66 7.00 -7.08 14.77
N GLY A 67 8.31 -6.98 14.54
CA GLY A 67 8.85 -6.10 13.51
C GLY A 67 8.45 -6.51 12.10
N ARG A 68 8.44 -7.82 11.81
CA ARG A 68 7.95 -8.39 10.54
C ARG A 68 6.49 -7.98 10.28
N LEU A 69 5.63 -8.08 11.30
CA LEU A 69 4.25 -7.59 11.23
C LEU A 69 4.15 -6.08 11.03
N CYS A 70 4.97 -5.28 11.73
CA CYS A 70 5.02 -3.84 11.54
C CYS A 70 5.38 -3.47 10.10
N ALA A 71 6.39 -4.12 9.51
CA ALA A 71 6.76 -3.92 8.11
C ALA A 71 5.58 -4.23 7.17
N PHE A 72 4.90 -5.36 7.37
CA PHE A 72 3.73 -5.72 6.58
C PHE A 72 2.60 -4.67 6.67
N VAL A 73 2.25 -4.22 7.88
CA VAL A 73 1.17 -3.25 8.13
C VAL A 73 1.51 -1.85 7.61
N ILE A 74 2.79 -1.48 7.55
CA ILE A 74 3.23 -0.21 6.95
C ILE A 74 3.17 -0.31 5.41
N ILE A 75 3.74 -1.36 4.84
CA ILE A 75 3.98 -1.46 3.39
C ILE A 75 2.69 -1.80 2.64
N VAL A 76 2.02 -2.90 3.00
CA VAL A 76 0.94 -3.46 2.17
C VAL A 76 -0.28 -2.54 2.12
N PRO A 77 -0.86 -2.09 3.25
CA PRO A 77 -1.96 -1.15 3.22
C PRO A 77 -1.61 0.13 2.45
N ALA A 78 -0.41 0.70 2.64
CA ALA A 78 -0.01 1.92 1.93
C ALA A 78 0.00 1.73 0.40
N LEU A 79 0.43 0.56 -0.09
CA LEU A 79 0.37 0.24 -1.52
C LEU A 79 -1.07 0.19 -2.04
N TRP A 80 -1.97 -0.51 -1.34
CA TRP A 80 -3.40 -0.58 -1.71
C TRP A 80 -4.09 0.79 -1.69
N GLY A 81 -3.78 1.60 -0.67
CA GLY A 81 -4.28 2.98 -0.54
C GLY A 81 -3.81 3.87 -1.69
N SER A 82 -2.54 3.74 -2.07
CA SER A 82 -1.93 4.58 -3.11
C SER A 82 -2.39 4.18 -4.51
N ILE A 83 -2.37 2.88 -4.83
CA ILE A 83 -2.70 2.41 -6.18
C ILE A 83 -4.15 2.67 -6.57
N HIS A 84 -5.07 2.60 -5.61
CA HIS A 84 -6.48 2.89 -5.85
C HIS A 84 -6.66 4.35 -6.31
N ARG A 85 -5.95 5.30 -5.68
CA ARG A 85 -5.94 6.70 -6.09
C ARG A 85 -5.27 6.91 -7.43
N VAL A 86 -4.16 6.21 -7.72
CA VAL A 86 -3.51 6.29 -9.04
C VAL A 86 -4.45 5.79 -10.13
N TYR A 87 -5.13 4.66 -9.91
CA TYR A 87 -6.08 4.11 -10.87
C TYR A 87 -7.25 5.06 -11.17
N HIS A 88 -7.90 5.58 -10.13
CA HIS A 88 -9.02 6.51 -10.30
C HIS A 88 -8.55 7.88 -10.81
N GLY A 89 -7.38 8.36 -10.36
CA GLY A 89 -6.78 9.61 -10.84
C GLY A 89 -6.44 9.59 -12.33
N MET A 90 -6.16 8.42 -12.92
CA MET A 90 -6.03 8.32 -14.39
C MET A 90 -7.33 8.64 -15.12
N HIS A 91 -8.47 8.20 -14.59
CA HIS A 91 -9.79 8.56 -15.15
C HIS A 91 -10.07 10.05 -15.01
N ASP A 92 -9.70 10.65 -13.87
CA ASP A 92 -9.81 12.10 -13.65
C ASP A 92 -8.98 12.89 -14.67
N LEU A 93 -7.80 12.38 -15.03
CA LEU A 93 -6.91 12.94 -16.06
C LEU A 93 -7.34 12.60 -17.50
N GLN A 94 -8.51 11.99 -17.70
CA GLN A 94 -9.02 11.55 -19.01
C GLN A 94 -8.12 10.53 -19.74
N ILE A 95 -7.25 9.84 -19.01
CA ILE A 95 -6.53 8.67 -19.52
C ILE A 95 -7.54 7.53 -19.51
N HIS A 96 -7.85 7.00 -20.70
CA HIS A 96 -8.83 5.93 -20.89
C HIS A 96 -8.28 4.60 -20.37
N ALA A 97 -8.28 4.46 -19.04
CA ALA A 97 -7.81 3.30 -18.33
C ALA A 97 -8.81 2.15 -18.49
N GLY A 98 -8.66 1.41 -19.59
CA GLY A 98 -9.42 0.17 -19.82
C GLY A 98 -9.08 -0.92 -18.79
N THR A 99 -9.73 -2.08 -18.93
CA THR A 99 -9.55 -3.22 -18.01
C THR A 99 -8.10 -3.65 -17.84
N GLY A 100 -7.26 -3.53 -18.89
CA GLY A 100 -5.84 -3.86 -18.81
C GLY A 100 -5.08 -3.03 -17.78
N ILE A 101 -5.35 -1.72 -17.71
CA ILE A 101 -4.72 -0.83 -16.73
C ILE A 101 -5.23 -1.15 -15.32
N LYS A 102 -6.53 -1.45 -15.15
CA LYS A 102 -7.08 -1.91 -13.87
C LYS A 102 -6.34 -3.16 -13.37
N VAL A 103 -6.19 -4.17 -14.23
CA VAL A 103 -5.49 -5.42 -13.92
C VAL A 103 -4.02 -5.16 -13.60
N PHE A 104 -3.34 -4.31 -14.36
CA PHE A 104 -1.95 -3.95 -14.09
C PHE A 104 -1.77 -3.26 -12.74
N CYS A 105 -2.57 -2.23 -12.45
CA CYS A 105 -2.52 -1.50 -11.19
C CYS A 105 -2.74 -2.42 -9.99
N TYR A 106 -3.91 -3.06 -9.90
CA TYR A 106 -4.22 -3.89 -8.73
C TYR A 106 -3.42 -5.20 -8.72
N GLY A 107 -3.09 -5.76 -9.88
CA GLY A 107 -2.26 -6.96 -10.00
C GLY A 107 -0.82 -6.74 -9.53
N SER A 108 -0.21 -5.58 -9.83
CA SER A 108 1.14 -5.26 -9.34
C SER A 108 1.18 -5.16 -7.81
N VAL A 109 0.18 -4.52 -7.20
CA VAL A 109 0.07 -4.45 -5.72
C VAL A 109 -0.24 -5.82 -5.11
N LEU A 110 -1.02 -6.67 -5.78
CA LEU A 110 -1.23 -8.05 -5.33
C LEU A 110 0.09 -8.84 -5.34
N VAL A 111 0.89 -8.74 -6.41
CA VAL A 111 2.21 -9.39 -6.48
C VAL A 111 3.14 -8.88 -5.38
N LEU A 112 3.18 -7.56 -5.16
CA LEU A 112 3.97 -6.97 -4.07
C LEU A 112 3.48 -7.42 -2.69
N THR A 113 2.17 -7.59 -2.51
CA THR A 113 1.59 -8.12 -1.27
C THR A 113 2.07 -9.54 -1.04
N ILE A 114 1.98 -10.41 -2.05
CA ILE A 114 2.45 -11.80 -1.96
C ILE A 114 3.96 -11.86 -1.70
N ALA A 115 4.75 -11.04 -2.40
CA ALA A 115 6.18 -10.94 -2.15
C ALA A 115 6.49 -10.48 -0.73
N THR A 116 5.74 -9.51 -0.19
CA THR A 116 5.91 -9.06 1.20
C THR A 116 5.59 -10.19 2.17
N VAL A 117 4.51 -10.94 1.96
CA VAL A 117 4.20 -12.10 2.79
C VAL A 117 5.31 -13.15 2.70
N ALA A 118 5.79 -13.48 1.51
CA ALA A 118 6.78 -14.55 1.31
C ALA A 118 8.20 -14.20 1.82
N LEU A 119 8.58 -12.92 1.76
CA LEU A 119 9.93 -12.48 2.12
C LEU A 119 10.01 -11.94 3.55
N VAL A 120 8.91 -11.39 4.07
CA VAL A 120 8.89 -10.68 5.36
C VAL A 120 8.16 -11.47 6.43
N LEU A 121 7.12 -12.27 6.13
CA LEU A 121 6.35 -13.05 7.12
C LEU A 121 6.74 -14.54 7.13
#